data_AF-A0A843APA3-F1
#
_entry.id   AF-A0A843APA3-F1
#
_cell.length_a   1.000
_cell.length_b   1.000
_cell.length_c   1.000
_cell.angle_alpha   90.00
_cell.angle_beta   90.00
_cell.angle_gamma   90.00
#
_symmetry.space_group_name_H-M   'P 1'
#
loop_
_entity.id
_entity.type
_entity.pdbx_description
1 polymer ?
#
loop_
_entity_poly.entity_id
_entity_poly.type
_entity_poly.pdbx_seq_one_letter_code
_entity_poly.pdbx_strand_id
1 'polypeptide(L)' 'MKLPLSRKIFAGIGAVLAFVGNGLAYYMMTAMHEETVLFITTDVFTYERDAIITPVAIGVIGVILLLIAALSED' A
#
# COMPACT_ATOMS: atom_id res chain seq x y z
N MET A 1 31.78 3.37 2.02
CA MET A 1 31.24 3.24 3.38
C MET A 1 30.14 2.19 3.39
N LYS A 2 30.05 1.36 4.44
CA LYS A 2 28.91 0.44 4.60
C LYS A 2 27.74 1.26 5.15
N LEU A 3 26.60 1.25 4.46
CA LEU A 3 25.38 1.92 4.93
C LEU A 3 25.03 1.44 6.36
N PRO A 4 24.70 2.35 7.29
CA PRO A 4 24.28 1.98 8.64
C PRO A 4 23.07 1.05 8.60
N LEU A 5 23.00 0.14 9.56
CA LEU A 5 21.97 -0.92 9.60
C LEU A 5 20.55 -0.34 9.63
N SER A 6 20.35 0.74 10.37
CA SER A 6 19.08 1.49 10.44
C SER A 6 18.61 1.94 9.07
N ARG A 7 19.49 2.56 8.28
CA ARG A 7 19.20 3.05 6.92
C ARG A 7 18.78 1.92 5.98
N LYS A 8 19.42 0.75 6.07
CA LYS A 8 19.02 -0.44 5.30
C LYS A 8 17.65 -0.98 5.71
N ILE A 9 17.36 -1.00 7.01
CA ILE A 9 16.07 -1.46 7.53
C ILE A 9 14.96 -0.50 7.09
N PHE A 10 15.13 0.81 7.26
CA PHE A 10 14.15 1.80 6.82
C PHE A 10 13.94 1.77 5.30
N ALA A 11 15.01 1.66 4.52
CA ALA A 11 14.90 1.52 3.08
C ALA A 11 14.16 0.23 2.66
N GLY A 12 14.48 -0.89 3.30
CA GLY A 12 13.86 -2.19 3.01
C GLY A 12 12.37 -2.21 3.37
N ILE A 13 12.02 -1.81 4.60
CA ILE A 13 10.63 -1.76 5.06
C ILE A 13 9.84 -0.75 4.23
N GLY A 14 10.41 0.43 3.98
CA GLY A 14 9.79 1.47 3.16
C GLY A 14 9.48 0.99 1.75
N ALA A 15 10.41 0.31 1.10
CA ALA A 15 10.21 -0.25 -0.24
C ALA A 15 9.07 -1.28 -0.28
N VAL A 16 9.03 -2.19 0.70
CA VAL A 16 7.98 -3.22 0.78
C VAL A 16 6.61 -2.57 0.99
N LEU A 17 6.49 -1.64 1.93
CA LEU A 17 5.21 -0.98 2.21
C LEU A 17 4.74 -0.12 1.03
N ALA A 18 5.65 0.60 0.37
CA ALA A 18 5.33 1.40 -0.80
C ALA A 18 4.82 0.52 -1.96
N PHE A 19 5.50 -0.60 -2.20
CA PHE A 19 5.12 -1.54 -3.25
C PHE A 19 3.78 -2.23 -2.96
N VAL A 20 3.63 -2.78 -1.75
CA VAL A 20 2.40 -3.49 -1.33
C VAL A 20 1.22 -2.54 -1.27
N GLY A 21 1.36 -1.37 -0.65
CA GLY A 21 0.28 -0.39 -0.54
C GLY A 21 -0.20 0.10 -1.91
N ASN A 22 0.74 0.43 -2.81
CA ASN A 22 0.38 0.84 -4.17
C ASN A 22 -0.26 -0.29 -4.98
N GLY A 23 0.28 -1.52 -4.86
CA GLY A 23 -0.27 -2.69 -5.54
C GLY A 23 -1.69 -3.04 -5.09
N LEU A 24 -1.93 -3.01 -3.78
CA LEU A 24 -3.27 -3.24 -3.21
C LEU A 24 -4.25 -2.13 -3.60
N ALA A 25 -3.82 -0.86 -3.59
CA ALA A 25 -4.65 0.25 -3.99
C ALA A 25 -5.04 0.14 -5.48
N TYR A 26 -4.06 -0.14 -6.35
CA TYR A 26 -4.32 -0.36 -7.77
C TYR A 26 -5.26 -1.53 -8.01
N TYR A 27 -5.05 -2.66 -7.31
CA TYR A 27 -5.94 -3.81 -7.37
C TYR A 27 -7.36 -3.42 -6.96
N MET A 28 -7.56 -2.75 -5.83
CA MET A 28 -8.90 -2.38 -5.37
C MET A 28 -9.59 -1.34 -6.27
N MET A 29 -8.82 -0.50 -6.96
CA MET A 29 -9.38 0.44 -7.95
C MET A 29 -9.80 -0.23 -9.27
N THR A 30 -9.26 -1.41 -9.58
CA THR A 30 -9.46 -2.07 -10.89
C THR A 30 -10.21 -3.38 -10.80
N ALA A 31 -10.17 -4.05 -9.64
CA ALA A 31 -10.86 -5.29 -9.38
C ALA A 31 -12.34 -5.02 -9.11
N MET A 32 -13.17 -5.79 -9.80
CA MET A 32 -14.58 -5.93 -9.49
C MET A 32 -14.74 -7.11 -8.53
N HIS A 33 -15.63 -6.99 -7.57
CA HIS A 33 -16.00 -8.07 -6.67
C HIS A 33 -17.51 -8.31 -6.75
N GLU A 34 -17.89 -9.57 -6.56
CA GLU A 34 -19.29 -9.97 -6.52
C GLU A 34 -19.77 -9.96 -5.07
N GLU A 35 -20.79 -9.15 -4.77
CA GLU A 35 -21.47 -9.15 -3.49
C GLU A 35 -22.89 -9.68 -3.64
N THR A 36 -23.29 -10.55 -2.71
CA THR A 36 -24.66 -11.03 -2.62
C THR A 36 -25.52 -9.97 -1.96
N VAL A 37 -26.31 -9.28 -2.77
CA VAL A 37 -27.30 -8.31 -2.30
C VAL A 37 -28.61 -9.05 -2.06
N LEU A 38 -29.25 -8.80 -0.91
CA LEU A 38 -30.60 -9.30 -0.60
C LEU A 38 -30.79 -10.84 -0.66
N PHE A 39 -29.73 -11.65 -0.53
CA PHE A 39 -29.73 -13.13 -0.51
C PHE A 39 -30.11 -13.84 -1.83
N ILE A 40 -30.39 -13.11 -2.92
CA ILE A 40 -30.87 -13.71 -4.18
C ILE A 40 -30.19 -13.14 -5.43
N THR A 41 -29.55 -11.97 -5.33
CA THR A 41 -28.90 -11.30 -6.46
C THR A 41 -27.41 -11.11 -6.19
N THR A 42 -26.58 -11.50 -7.15
CA THR A 42 -25.14 -11.26 -7.12
C THR A 42 -24.85 -10.08 -8.04
N ASP A 43 -24.41 -8.97 -7.47
CA ASP A 43 -24.08 -7.76 -8.22
C ASP A 43 -22.56 -7.54 -8.21
N VAL A 44 -22.06 -6.99 -9.33
CA VAL A 44 -20.64 -6.75 -9.55
C VAL A 44 -20.32 -5.30 -9.16
N PHE A 45 -19.61 -5.10 -8.06
CA PHE A 45 -19.23 -3.79 -7.54
C PHE A 45 -17.73 -3.52 -7.62
N THR A 46 -17.36 -2.26 -7.80
CA THR A 46 -16.02 -1.76 -7.48
C THR A 46 -15.87 -1.62 -5.97
N TYR A 47 -14.66 -1.79 -5.44
CA TYR A 47 -14.41 -1.46 -4.03
C TYR A 47 -14.78 -0.01 -3.72
N GLU A 48 -15.42 0.20 -2.57
CA GLU A 48 -15.71 1.54 -2.09
C GLU A 48 -14.41 2.31 -1.81
N ARG A 49 -14.49 3.64 -1.92
CA ARG A 49 -13.34 4.53 -1.70
C ARG A 49 -12.69 4.32 -0.34
N ASP A 50 -13.48 3.98 0.68
CA ASP A 50 -13.01 3.78 2.04
C ASP A 50 -12.13 2.52 2.17
N ALA A 51 -12.39 1.48 1.37
CA ALA A 51 -11.54 0.30 1.28
C ALA A 51 -10.17 0.61 0.62
N ILE A 52 -10.13 1.57 -0.32
CA ILE A 52 -8.92 1.98 -1.06
C ILE A 52 -8.01 2.89 -0.22
N ILE A 53 -8.56 3.66 0.73
CA ILE A 53 -7.77 4.58 1.58
C ILE A 53 -6.70 3.85 2.39
N THR A 54 -7.03 2.69 2.93
CA THR A 54 -6.11 1.90 3.77
C THR A 54 -4.82 1.48 3.02
N PRO A 55 -4.89 0.82 1.85
CA PRO A 55 -3.68 0.48 1.09
C PRO A 55 -2.94 1.70 0.56
N VAL A 56 -3.63 2.79 0.20
CA VAL A 56 -2.98 4.06 -0.15
C VAL A 56 -2.16 4.60 1.03
N ALA A 57 -2.72 4.59 2.25
CA ALA A 57 -2.02 5.04 3.44
C ALA A 57 -0.76 4.18 3.73
N ILE A 58 -0.85 2.86 3.56
CA ILE A 58 0.31 1.96 3.67
C ILE A 58 1.39 2.36 2.66
N GLY A 59 0.99 2.64 1.42
CA GLY A 59 1.91 3.07 0.36
C GLY A 59 2.63 4.38 0.73
N VAL A 60 1.88 5.37 1.22
CA VAL A 60 2.42 6.66 1.66
C VAL A 60 3.42 6.50 2.82
N ILE A 61 3.09 5.68 3.82
CA ILE A 61 4.00 5.37 4.94
C ILE A 61 5.30 4.76 4.40
N GLY A 62 5.22 3.83 3.45
CA GLY A 62 6.39 3.25 2.81
C GLY A 62 7.28 4.28 2.12
N VAL A 63 6.68 5.21 1.37
CA VAL A 63 7.41 6.31 0.73
C VAL A 63 8.08 7.23 1.76
N ILE A 64 7.40 7.54 2.87
CA ILE A 64 7.98 8.35 3.95
C ILE A 64 9.22 7.67 4.55
N LEU A 65 9.16 6.37 4.79
CA LEU A 65 10.31 5.62 5.32
C LEU A 65 11.49 5.58 4.33
N LEU A 66 11.21 5.48 3.03
CA LEU A 66 12.23 5.59 1.98
C LEU A 66 12.88 6.99 1.97
N LEU A 67 12.08 8.04 2.11
CA LEU A 67 12.58 9.42 2.19
C LEU A 67 13.46 9.62 3.43
N ILE A 68 13.04 9.11 4.59
CA ILE A 68 13.86 9.16 5.81
C ILE A 68 15.18 8.41 5.60
N ALA A 69 15.16 7.23 4.99
CA ALA A 69 16.37 6.49 4.67
C ALA A 69 17.26 7.19 3.63
N ALA A 70 16.66 7.93 2.69
CA ALA A 70 17.41 8.69 1.69
C ALA A 70 18.12 9.90 2.33
N LEU A 71 17.42 10.58 3.25
CA LEU A 71 17.87 11.81 3.93
C LEU A 71 18.73 11.56 5.17
N SER A 72 18.73 10.35 5.74
CA SER A 72 19.61 10.04 6.87
C SER A 72 21.07 10.09 6.43
N GLU A 73 21.82 11.06 6.94
CA GLU A 73 23.28 11.12 6.83
C GLU A 73 23.90 9.93 7.60
N ASP A 74 25.06 9.45 7.10
CA ASP A 74 25.70 8.18 7.49
C ASP A 74 26.09 8.10 8.99
#